data_AF-A0A3M6A4E2-F1
#
_entry.id   AF-A0A3M6A4E2-F1
#
_cell.length_a   1.000
_cell.length_b   1.000
_cell.length_c   1.000
_cell.angle_alpha   90.00
_cell.angle_beta   90.00
_cell.angle_gamma   90.00
#
_symmetry.space_group_name_H-M   'P 1'
#
loop_
_entity.id
_entity.type
_entity.pdbx_description
1 polymer ?
#
loop_
_entity_poly.entity_id
_entity_poly.type
_entity_poly.pdbx_seq_one_letter_code
_entity_poly.pdbx_strand_id
1 'polypeptide(L)'
;MDCRSDCGACCIAPSITSPIPSMPEGKPAGERCLHLSVEFLCALFGRPERPAVCSQFKAAEDVCGVDQADAIRLIGWWEKATAVA
;
A
#
# COMPACT_ATOMS: atom_id res chain seq x y z
N MET A 1 9.50 12.68 0.82
CA MET A 1 9.60 12.54 -0.65
C MET A 1 8.20 12.55 -1.26
N ASP A 2 8.07 12.82 -2.56
CA ASP A 2 6.79 12.70 -3.25
C ASP A 2 6.46 11.24 -3.57
N CYS A 3 5.16 10.91 -3.63
CA CYS A 3 4.70 9.59 -4.03
C CYS A 3 4.98 9.36 -5.52
N ARG A 4 5.57 8.21 -5.87
CA ARG A 4 5.77 7.78 -7.26
C ARG A 4 4.51 7.07 -7.76
N SER A 5 3.83 7.69 -8.72
CA SER A 5 2.48 7.31 -9.16
C SER A 5 2.38 5.90 -9.75
N ASP A 6 3.47 5.31 -10.19
CA ASP A 6 3.58 3.99 -10.83
C ASP A 6 4.27 2.95 -9.93
N CYS A 7 4.40 3.24 -8.63
CA CYS A 7 5.10 2.35 -7.70
C CYS A 7 4.20 1.24 -7.15
N GLY A 8 2.93 1.51 -6.83
CA GLY A 8 1.99 0.49 -6.33
C GLY A 8 2.36 -0.24 -5.03
N ALA A 9 3.51 0.06 -4.40
CA ALA A 9 4.03 -0.70 -3.25
C ALA A 9 3.09 -0.65 -2.04
N CYS A 10 2.44 0.50 -1.77
CA CYS A 10 1.44 0.63 -0.71
C CYS A 10 0.17 -0.21 -0.98
N CYS A 11 -0.08 -0.64 -2.22
CA CYS A 11 -1.18 -1.53 -2.57
C CYS A 11 -0.77 -3.02 -2.60
N ILE A 12 0.52 -3.34 -2.45
CA ILE A 12 1.05 -4.72 -2.48
C ILE A 12 1.57 -5.12 -1.11
N ALA A 13 2.52 -4.37 -0.57
CA ALA A 13 3.32 -4.80 0.57
C ALA A 13 2.61 -4.77 1.93
N PRO A 14 1.94 -3.67 2.34
CA PRO A 14 1.43 -3.59 3.71
C PRO A 14 0.17 -4.42 3.90
N SER A 15 -0.11 -4.84 5.13
CA SER A 15 -1.43 -5.31 5.49
C SER A 15 -2.37 -4.12 5.67
N ILE A 16 -3.64 -4.30 5.31
CA ILE A 16 -4.69 -3.30 5.52
C ILE A 16 -5.82 -4.04 6.23
N THR A 17 -6.08 -3.73 7.50
CA THR A 17 -7.14 -4.37 8.27
C THR A 17 -8.49 -3.66 8.15
N SER A 18 -8.49 -2.42 7.67
CA SER A 18 -9.74 -1.69 7.38
C SER A 18 -10.37 -2.18 6.08
N PRO A 19 -11.71 -2.21 5.97
CA PRO A 19 -12.40 -2.59 4.75
C PRO A 19 -11.97 -1.78 3.53
N ILE A 20 -11.85 -2.45 2.39
CA ILE A 20 -11.65 -1.86 1.07
C ILE A 20 -12.86 -2.25 0.21
N PRO A 21 -13.33 -1.42 -0.74
CA PRO A 21 -14.34 -1.87 -1.70
C PRO A 21 -13.94 -3.22 -2.31
N SER A 22 -14.87 -4.18 -2.38
CA SER A 22 -14.59 -5.56 -2.85
C SER A 22 -13.59 -6.39 -2.01
N MET A 23 -13.09 -5.88 -0.89
CA MET A 23 -12.26 -6.60 0.09
C MET A 23 -12.69 -6.24 1.53
N PRO A 24 -13.82 -6.79 2.03
CA PRO A 24 -14.43 -6.38 3.30
C PRO A 24 -13.54 -6.65 4.53
N GLU A 25 -12.77 -7.74 4.50
CA GLU A 25 -11.80 -8.11 5.55
C GLU A 25 -10.45 -7.38 5.40
N GLY A 26 -10.36 -6.42 4.47
CA GLY A 26 -9.13 -5.72 4.14
C GLY A 26 -8.23 -6.52 3.19
N LYS A 27 -6.92 -6.32 3.31
CA LYS A 27 -5.89 -6.89 2.41
C LYS A 27 -4.73 -7.45 3.23
N PRO A 28 -4.38 -8.74 3.08
CA PRO A 28 -3.18 -9.30 3.67
C PRO A 28 -1.88 -8.61 3.21
N ALA A 29 -0.83 -8.68 4.03
CA ALA A 29 0.50 -8.21 3.66
C ALA A 29 1.05 -9.04 2.49
N GLY A 30 1.72 -8.37 1.55
CA GLY A 30 2.26 -8.99 0.33
C GLY A 30 1.21 -9.36 -0.73
N GLU A 31 -0.08 -9.30 -0.43
CA GLU A 31 -1.14 -9.54 -1.40
C GLU A 31 -1.43 -8.28 -2.23
N ARG A 32 -1.65 -8.48 -3.53
CA ARG A 32 -1.98 -7.40 -4.46
C ARG A 32 -3.43 -6.95 -4.26
N CYS A 33 -3.63 -5.66 -4.01
CA CYS A 33 -4.97 -5.07 -3.91
C CYS A 33 -5.76 -5.21 -5.22
N LEU A 34 -7.05 -5.54 -5.14
CA LEU A 34 -7.94 -5.67 -6.31
C LEU A 34 -8.06 -4.37 -7.12
N HIS A 35 -7.81 -3.21 -6.50
CA HIS A 35 -7.89 -1.89 -7.14
C HIS A 35 -6.57 -1.42 -7.75
N LEU A 36 -5.51 -2.24 -7.75
CA LEU A 36 -4.25 -1.89 -8.35
C LEU A 36 -4.25 -2.24 -9.84
N SER A 37 -4.20 -1.24 -10.72
CA SER A 37 -4.15 -1.43 -12.18
C SER A 37 -2.85 -2.07 -12.63
N VAL A 38 -2.82 -2.58 -13.86
CA VAL A 38 -1.60 -3.20 -14.43
C VAL A 38 -0.46 -2.20 -14.59
N GLU A 39 -0.76 -0.90 -14.67
CA GLU A 39 0.19 0.23 -14.65
C GLU A 39 0.59 0.66 -13.23
N PHE A 40 0.22 -0.10 -12.19
CA PHE A 40 0.51 0.18 -10.78
C PHE A 40 -0.13 1.47 -10.23
N LEU A 41 -1.24 1.90 -10.84
CA LEU A 41 -2.06 3.02 -10.37
C LEU A 41 -3.22 2.49 -9.51
N CYS A 42 -3.51 3.16 -8.39
CA CYS A 42 -4.66 2.81 -7.55
C CYS A 42 -5.94 3.39 -8.16
N ALA A 43 -6.91 2.54 -8.53
CA ALA A 43 -8.18 2.94 -9.13
C ALA A 43 -9.06 3.81 -8.20
N LEU A 44 -8.83 3.74 -6.89
CA LEU A 44 -9.52 4.54 -5.87
C LEU A 44 -8.80 5.86 -5.55
N PHE A 45 -7.64 6.16 -6.13
CA PHE A 45 -6.90 7.37 -5.81
C PHE A 45 -7.77 8.63 -6.02
N GLY A 46 -7.87 9.49 -4.99
CA GLY A 46 -8.67 10.71 -5.01
C GLY A 46 -10.18 10.52 -4.87
N ARG A 47 -10.67 9.27 -4.76
CA ARG A 47 -12.09 8.97 -4.64
C ARG A 47 -12.55 8.88 -3.18
N PRO A 48 -13.81 9.22 -2.87
CA PRO A 48 -14.35 9.11 -1.50
C PRO A 48 -14.40 7.68 -0.97
N GLU A 49 -14.47 6.67 -1.85
CA GLU A 49 -14.47 5.26 -1.48
C GLU A 49 -13.07 4.73 -1.11
N ARG A 50 -12.01 5.54 -1.27
CA ARG A 50 -10.66 5.15 -0.87
C ARG A 50 -10.58 5.04 0.65
N PRO A 51 -10.12 3.90 1.20
CA PRO A 51 -10.00 3.73 2.65
C PRO A 51 -9.16 4.84 3.28
N ALA A 52 -9.58 5.31 4.46
CA ALA A 52 -8.91 6.41 5.17
C ALA A 52 -7.41 6.13 5.38
N VAL A 53 -7.04 4.91 5.76
CA VAL A 53 -5.64 4.49 5.93
C VAL A 53 -4.83 4.64 4.64
N CYS A 54 -5.40 4.27 3.48
CA CYS A 54 -4.76 4.42 2.18
C CYS A 54 -4.57 5.89 1.80
N SER A 55 -5.50 6.77 2.19
CA SER A 55 -5.44 8.22 1.92
C SER A 55 -4.51 8.96 2.90
N GLN A 56 -4.32 8.41 4.11
CA GLN A 56 -3.42 8.95 5.13
C GLN A 56 -1.96 8.54 4.93
N PHE A 57 -1.70 7.48 4.16
CA PHE A 57 -0.35 7.04 3.84
C PHE A 57 0.43 8.15 3.11
N LYS A 58 1.55 8.57 3.71
CA LYS A 58 2.46 9.58 3.15
C LYS A 58 3.77 8.92 2.73
N ALA A 59 4.27 9.28 1.56
CA ALA A 59 5.54 8.80 1.08
C ALA A 59 6.70 9.37 1.92
N ALA A 60 7.57 8.48 2.39
CA ALA A 60 8.75 8.81 3.20
C ALA A 60 9.93 7.96 2.74
N GLU A 61 11.15 8.48 2.86
CA GLU A 61 12.35 7.83 2.31
C GLU A 61 12.65 6.48 2.97
N ASP A 62 12.41 6.38 4.28
CA ASP A 62 12.55 5.17 5.11
C ASP A 62 11.46 4.11 4.87
N VAL A 63 10.38 4.48 4.16
CA VAL A 63 9.30 3.58 3.77
C VAL A 63 9.39 3.20 2.28
N CYS A 64 9.73 4.16 1.42
CA CYS A 64 9.65 4.00 -0.03
C CYS A 64 11.00 3.73 -0.73
N GLY A 65 12.12 4.07 -0.10
CA GLY A 65 13.46 3.89 -0.67
C GLY A 65 13.64 4.52 -2.05
N VAL A 66 14.53 3.98 -2.89
CA VAL A 66 14.92 4.61 -4.17
C VAL A 66 14.16 4.08 -5.38
N ASP A 67 13.57 2.89 -5.30
CA ASP A 67 12.75 2.28 -6.37
C ASP A 67 11.54 1.50 -5.81
N GLN A 68 10.72 0.91 -6.71
CA GLN A 68 9.56 0.10 -6.31
C GLN A 68 9.96 -1.14 -5.49
N ALA A 69 11.06 -1.81 -5.86
CA ALA A 69 11.51 -3.01 -5.19
C ALA A 69 11.92 -2.71 -3.74
N ASP A 70 12.61 -1.58 -3.54
CA ASP A 70 12.92 -1.04 -2.23
C ASP A 70 11.67 -0.75 -1.41
N ALA A 71 10.68 -0.06 -1.98
CA ALA A 71 9.44 0.22 -1.26
C ALA A 71 8.75 -1.06 -0.79
N ILE A 72 8.65 -2.08 -1.66
CA ILE A 72 8.05 -3.37 -1.31
C ILE A 72 8.85 -4.04 -0.20
N ARG A 73 10.18 -4.05 -0.30
CA ARG A 73 11.08 -4.65 0.69
C ARG A 73 11.00 -3.96 2.05
N LEU A 74 11.04 -2.62 2.06
CA LEU A 74 11.02 -1.81 3.28
C LEU A 74 9.67 -1.92 3.99
N ILE A 75 8.56 -1.74 3.26
CA ILE A 75 7.22 -1.91 3.84
C ILE A 75 7.05 -3.34 4.37
N GLY A 76 7.46 -4.36 3.61
CA GLY A 76 7.39 -5.75 4.06
C GLY A 76 8.29 -6.05 5.27
N TRP A 77 9.40 -5.33 5.44
CA TRP A 77 10.21 -5.39 6.65
C TRP A 77 9.48 -4.78 7.84
N TRP A 78 8.89 -3.59 7.67
CA TRP A 78 8.10 -2.92 8.71
C TRP A 78 6.94 -3.80 9.17
N GLU A 79 6.17 -4.37 8.25
CA GLU A 79 5.09 -5.32 8.57
C GLU A 79 5.54 -6.44 9.50
N LYS A 80 6.71 -7.05 9.22
CA LYS A 80 7.26 -8.12 10.07
C LYS A 80 7.80 -7.59 11.39
N ALA A 81 8.44 -6.43 11.38
CA ALA A 81 9.05 -5.82 12.56
C ALA A 81 8.00 -5.32 13.57
N THR A 82 6.80 -4.98 13.11
CA THR A 82 5.72 -4.45 13.94
C THR A 82 4.51 -5.38 14.06
N ALA A 83 4.55 -6.57 13.46
CA ALA A 83 3.51 -7.57 13.64
C ALA A 83 3.39 -7.95 15.12
N VAL A 84 2.17 -7.88 15.65
CA VAL A 84 1.88 -8.40 16.99
C VAL A 84 1.72 -9.92 16.88
N ALA A 85 2.44 -10.66 17.73
CA ALA A 85 2.40 -12.12 17.80
C ALA A 85 1.06 -12.66 18.31
#